data_AF-F5XX73-F1
#
_entry.id   AF-F5XX73-F1
#
_cell.length_a   1.000
_cell.length_b   1.000
_cell.length_c   1.000
_cell.angle_alpha   90.00
_cell.angle_beta   90.00
_cell.angle_gamma   90.00
#
_symmetry.space_group_name_H-M   'P 1'
#
loop_
_entity.id
_entity.type
_entity.pdbx_description
1 polymer ?
#
loop_
_entity_poly.entity_id
_entity_poly.type
_entity_poly.pdbx_seq_one_letter_code
_entity_poly.pdbx_strand_id
1 'polypeptide(L)'
;MERITGPAGGFWIVCSARRNSGSSLFTAYAKVCLERPGSYWDAHCLFKLFGGEHHRSPEAALATAEAMARFQVAGLASSRQRAMCRRRVAVQV
;
A
#
# COMPACT_ATOMS: atom_id res chain seq x y z
N MET A 1 15.16 4.39 -1.45
CA MET A 1 14.60 4.90 -0.18
C MET A 1 13.32 4.13 0.10
N GLU A 2 13.03 3.83 1.37
CA GLU A 2 11.84 3.09 1.77
C GLU A 2 11.05 3.82 2.85
N ARG A 3 9.74 3.55 2.90
CA ARG A 3 8.85 4.07 3.92
C ARG A 3 7.81 3.02 4.28
N ILE A 4 7.74 2.65 5.55
CA ILE A 4 6.70 1.75 6.08
C ILE A 4 5.69 2.60 6.85
N THR A 5 4.41 2.49 6.50
CA THR A 5 3.31 3.19 7.16
C THR A 5 2.17 2.24 7.49
N GLY A 6 1.41 2.58 8.53
CA GLY A 6 0.26 1.79 8.97
C GLY A 6 0.24 1.52 10.48
N PRO A 7 -0.74 0.71 10.94
CA PRO A 7 -1.76 0.05 10.12
C PRO A 7 -2.85 1.02 9.61
N ALA A 8 -3.24 0.90 8.34
CA ALA A 8 -4.34 1.65 7.71
C ALA A 8 -5.43 0.67 7.27
N GLY A 9 -6.63 0.76 7.87
CA GLY A 9 -7.72 -0.19 7.59
C GLY A 9 -7.39 -1.66 7.92
N GLY A 10 -6.43 -1.89 8.83
CA GLY A 10 -5.94 -3.23 9.18
C GLY A 10 -4.82 -3.76 8.29
N PHE A 11 -4.24 -2.92 7.41
CA PHE A 11 -3.13 -3.29 6.53
C PHE A 11 -1.90 -2.43 6.76
N TRP A 12 -0.72 -3.01 6.57
CA TRP A 12 0.55 -2.29 6.52
C TRP A 12 0.92 -1.95 5.08
N ILE A 13 1.49 -0.78 4.87
CA ILE A 13 1.91 -0.30 3.55
C ILE A 13 3.42 -0.07 3.61
N VAL A 14 4.16 -0.65 2.68
CA VAL A 14 5.58 -0.35 2.48
C VAL A 14 5.80 0.20 1.08
N CYS A 15 6.39 1.38 1.00
CA CYS A 15 6.70 2.08 -0.23
C CYS A 15 8.22 2.07 -0.46
N SER A 16 8.62 1.95 -1.72
CA SER A 16 10.02 2.02 -2.15
C SER A 16 10.15 2.92 -3.35
N ALA A 17 11.03 3.91 -3.26
CA ALA A 17 11.38 4.81 -4.35
C ALA A 17 12.79 4.52 -4.87
N ARG A 18 12.89 4.44 -6.19
CA ARG A 18 14.12 4.20 -6.96
C ARG A 18 14.29 5.32 -7.99
N ARG A 19 15.52 5.78 -8.16
CA ARG A 19 15.90 6.65 -9.28
C ARG A 19 15.87 5.82 -10.56
N ASN A 20 15.35 6.39 -11.64
CA ASN A 20 15.36 5.76 -12.96
C ASN A 20 16.76 5.83 -13.57
N SER A 21 17.19 4.75 -14.22
CA SER A 21 18.50 4.74 -14.91
C SER A 21 18.50 5.80 -16.01
N GLY A 22 19.57 6.61 -16.07
CA GLY A 22 19.70 7.68 -17.06
C GLY A 22 18.77 8.89 -16.87
N SER A 23 18.06 9.00 -15.74
CA SER A 23 17.14 10.10 -15.47
C SER A 23 17.33 10.69 -14.07
N SER A 24 17.01 11.97 -13.91
CA SER A 24 16.90 12.62 -12.60
C SER A 24 15.61 12.27 -11.86
N LEU A 25 14.69 11.55 -12.52
CA LEU A 25 13.38 11.22 -11.99
C LEU A 25 13.37 9.92 -11.16
N PHE A 26 12.33 9.81 -10.33
CA PHE A 26 12.09 8.73 -9.39
C PHE A 26 10.78 8.03 -9.67
N THR A 27 10.79 6.72 -9.48
CA THR A 27 9.65 5.80 -9.58
C THR A 27 9.43 5.20 -8.22
N ALA A 28 8.18 5.14 -7.78
CA ALA A 28 7.83 4.48 -6.53
C ALA A 28 6.88 3.31 -6.74
N TYR A 29 6.99 2.35 -5.83
CA TYR A 29 6.09 1.22 -5.72
C TYR A 29 5.62 1.09 -4.28
N ALA A 30 4.41 0.60 -4.09
CA ALA A 30 3.88 0.24 -2.78
C ALA A 30 3.55 -1.26 -2.74
N LYS A 31 3.70 -1.87 -1.57
CA LYS A 31 3.22 -3.20 -1.24
C LYS A 31 2.30 -3.10 -0.03
N VAL A 32 1.16 -3.76 -0.09
CA VAL A 32 0.19 -3.82 1.02
C VAL A 32 0.27 -5.20 1.67
N CYS A 33 0.43 -5.24 2.98
CA CYS A 33 0.70 -6.43 3.78
C CYS A 33 -0.31 -6.55 4.93
N LEU A 34 -0.56 -7.77 5.42
CA LEU A 34 -1.35 -7.98 6.64
C LEU A 34 -0.55 -7.69 7.91
N GLU A 35 0.74 -8.02 7.89
CA GLU A 35 1.67 -7.84 8.99
C GLU A 35 2.67 -6.73 8.67
N ARG A 36 3.30 -6.17 9.71
CA ARG A 36 4.30 -5.11 9.54
C ARG A 36 5.54 -5.70 8.86
N PRO A 37 5.88 -5.27 7.63
CA PRO A 37 7.09 -5.75 6.98
C PRO A 37 8.34 -5.11 7.59
N GLY A 38 9.48 -5.80 7.48
CA GLY A 38 10.79 -5.24 7.83
C GLY A 38 11.41 -4.39 6.72
N SER A 39 11.16 -4.73 5.46
CA SER A 39 11.66 -4.05 4.27
C SER A 39 10.67 -4.16 3.11
N TYR A 40 10.81 -3.33 2.07
CA TYR A 40 10.01 -3.48 0.86
C TYR A 40 10.31 -4.81 0.12
N TRP A 41 11.56 -5.27 0.15
CA TRP A 41 12.01 -6.42 -0.63
C TRP A 41 11.51 -7.73 -0.05
N ASP A 42 11.57 -7.86 1.28
CA ASP A 42 11.20 -9.09 2.01
C ASP A 42 9.73 -9.10 2.45
N ALA A 43 8.99 -8.03 2.16
CA ALA A 43 7.57 -7.93 2.49
C ALA A 43 6.73 -9.02 1.78
N HIS A 44 6.07 -9.85 2.57
CA HIS A 44 4.95 -10.71 2.15
C HIS A 44 3.70 -9.85 1.92
N CYS A 45 3.49 -9.46 0.67
CA CYS A 45 2.39 -8.59 0.28
C CYS A 45 1.18 -9.37 -0.22
N LEU A 46 -0.01 -8.84 0.08
CA LEU A 46 -1.26 -9.23 -0.57
C LEU A 46 -1.29 -8.77 -2.03
N PHE A 47 -0.87 -7.53 -2.27
CA PHE A 47 -0.77 -6.96 -3.61
C PHE A 47 0.28 -5.83 -3.66
N LYS A 48 0.73 -5.54 -4.89
CA LYS A 48 1.71 -4.50 -5.22
C LYS A 48 1.07 -3.45 -6.13
N LEU A 49 1.48 -2.20 -5.95
CA LEU A 49 1.05 -1.06 -6.75
C LEU A 49 2.27 -0.33 -7.31
N PHE A 50 2.09 0.22 -8.51
CA PHE A 50 2.98 1.21 -9.08
C PHE A 50 2.45 2.62 -8.76
N GLY A 51 3.34 3.55 -8.38
CA GLY A 51 3.02 4.94 -8.04
C GLY A 51 2.57 5.80 -9.23
N GLY A 52 2.44 5.21 -10.42
CA GLY A 52 1.85 5.83 -11.60
C GLY A 52 2.84 6.68 -12.40
N GLU A 53 3.32 7.77 -11.81
CA GLU A 53 4.14 8.76 -12.52
C GLU A 53 5.59 8.81 -12.03
N HIS A 54 6.42 9.46 -12.85
CA HIS A 54 7.78 9.79 -12.50
C HIS A 54 7.84 11.12 -11.75
N HIS A 55 8.53 11.15 -10.61
CA HIS A 55 8.61 12.32 -9.76
C HIS A 55 10.02 12.91 -9.71
N ARG A 56 10.13 14.22 -9.44
CA ARG A 56 11.42 14.92 -9.34
C ARG A 56 12.15 14.65 -8.01
N SER A 57 11.47 14.08 -7.02
CA SER A 57 12.06 13.71 -5.73
C SER A 57 11.57 12.33 -5.25
N PRO A 58 12.40 11.61 -4.47
CA PRO A 58 12.00 10.33 -3.91
C PRO A 58 10.87 10.49 -2.88
N GLU A 59 10.81 11.60 -2.15
CA GLU A 59 9.76 11.88 -1.17
C GLU A 59 8.39 12.03 -1.83
N ALA A 60 8.34 12.74 -2.96
CA ALA A 60 7.11 12.90 -3.74
C ALA A 60 6.67 11.54 -4.32
N ALA A 61 7.60 10.74 -4.85
CA ALA A 61 7.30 9.41 -5.35
C ALA A 61 6.70 8.51 -4.25
N LEU A 62 7.32 8.49 -3.06
CA LEU A 62 6.81 7.73 -1.92
C LEU A 62 5.42 8.21 -1.49
N ALA A 63 5.20 9.53 -1.40
CA ALA A 63 3.92 10.09 -1.02
C ALA A 63 2.79 9.70 -1.99
N THR A 64 3.04 9.73 -3.30
CA THR A 64 2.08 9.31 -4.32
C THR A 64 1.74 7.82 -4.18
N ALA A 65 2.76 6.95 -4.10
CA ALA A 65 2.55 5.52 -3.97
C ALA A 65 1.79 5.16 -2.68
N GLU A 66 2.08 5.86 -1.57
CA GLU A 66 1.40 5.71 -0.30
C GLU A 66 -0.06 6.17 -0.36
N ALA A 67 -0.33 7.32 -0.99
CA ALA A 67 -1.69 7.82 -1.18
C ALA A 67 -2.55 6.86 -2.03
N MET A 68 -1.99 6.33 -3.12
CA MET A 68 -2.65 5.31 -3.95
C MET A 68 -2.93 4.03 -3.16
N ALA A 69 -1.96 3.56 -2.37
CA ALA A 69 -2.13 2.39 -1.52
C ALA A 69 -3.23 2.61 -0.48
N ARG A 70 -3.27 3.78 0.17
CA ARG A 70 -4.34 4.17 1.11
C ARG A 70 -5.72 4.16 0.46
N PHE A 71 -5.83 4.72 -0.74
CA PHE A 71 -7.09 4.73 -1.48
C PHE A 71 -7.59 3.30 -1.77
N GLN A 72 -6.69 2.42 -2.22
CA GLN A 72 -7.03 1.01 -2.50
C GLN A 72 -7.46 0.26 -1.23
N VAL A 73 -6.72 0.40 -0.13
CA VAL A 73 -7.08 -0.30 1.12
C VAL A 73 -8.35 0.25 1.77
N ALA A 74 -8.68 1.52 1.59
CA ALA A 74 -9.96 2.08 2.06
C ALA A 74 -11.15 1.38 1.38
N GLY A 75 -11.06 1.09 0.08
CA GLY A 75 -12.05 0.30 -0.65
C GLY A 75 -12.15 -1.15 -0.16
N LEU A 76 -11.02 -1.76 0.19
CA LEU A 76 -10.97 -3.13 0.73
C LEU A 76 -11.52 -3.23 2.15
N ALA A 77 -11.17 -2.28 3.04
CA ALA A 77 -11.66 -2.22 4.40
C ALA A 77 -13.19 -2.12 4.43
N SER A 78 -13.74 -1.25 3.59
CA SER A 78 -15.19 -1.09 3.43
C SER A 78 -15.89 -2.38 2.98
N SER A 79 -15.25 -3.16 2.10
CA SER A 79 -15.79 -4.44 1.63
C SER A 79 -15.66 -5.55 2.68
N ARG A 80 -14.55 -5.59 3.43
CA ARG A 80 -14.33 -6.52 4.55
C ARG A 80 -15.32 -6.28 5.68
N GLN A 81 -15.56 -5.01 6.05
CA GLN A 81 -16.58 -4.63 7.04
C GLN A 81 -17.98 -5.07 6.60
N ARG A 82 -18.33 -4.86 5.32
CA ARG A 82 -19.61 -5.33 4.75
C ARG A 82 -19.75 -6.86 4.77
N ALA A 83 -18.70 -7.59 4.41
CA ALA A 83 -18.72 -9.06 4.44
C ALA A 83 -18.84 -9.61 5.87
N MET A 84 -18.16 -9.02 6.85
CA MET A 84 -18.28 -9.41 8.26
C MET A 84 -19.67 -9.12 8.83
N CYS A 85 -20.26 -7.96 8.50
CA CYS A 85 -21.62 -7.64 8.91
C CYS A 85 -22.63 -8.66 8.37
N ARG A 86 -22.53 -9.03 7.08
CA ARG A 86 -23.38 -10.06 6.47
C ARG A 86 -23.22 -11.44 7.11
N ARG A 87 -21.98 -11.84 7.46
CA ARG A 87 -21.74 -13.13 8.13
C ARG A 87 -22.30 -13.19 9.54
N ARG A 88 -22.29 -12.08 10.30
CA ARG A 88 -22.88 -12.07 11.65
C ARG A 88 -24.39 -12.23 11.62
N VAL A 89 -25.06 -11.67 10.62
CA VAL A 89 -26.52 -11.85 10.44
C VAL A 89 -26.86 -13.31 10.07
N ALA A 90 -26.01 -13.98 9.31
CA ALA A 90 -26.25 -15.37 8.87
C ALA A 90 -26.02 -16.44 9.94
N VAL A 91 -25.41 -16.11 11.09
CA VAL A 91 -25.08 -17.06 12.17
C VAL A 91 -26.09 -16.98 13.34
N GLN A 92 -27.10 -16.10 13.25
CA GLN A 92 -28.16 -15.97 14.27
C GLN A 92 -29.46 -16.72 13.91
N VAL A 93 -29.39 -17.84 13.18
CA VAL A 93 -30.55 -18.69 12.87
C VAL A 93 -30.40 -20.05 13.52
#